data_AF-A0A088N6F2-F1
#
_entry.id   AF-A0A088N6F2-F1
#
_cell.length_a   1.000
_cell.length_b   1.000
_cell.length_c   1.000
_cell.angle_alpha   90.00
_cell.angle_beta   90.00
_cell.angle_gamma   90.00
#
_symmetry.space_group_name_H-M   'P 1'
#
loop_
_entity.id
_entity.type
_entity.pdbx_description
1 polymer ?
#
loop_
_entity_poly.entity_id
_entity_poly.type
_entity_poly.pdbx_seq_one_letter_code
_entity_poly.pdbx_strand_id
1 'polypeptide(L)'
;AMPNKPGESSRFDFPEVLPAPLNGIWAILQNSEMLTWLEKVKFAIGLLPAIIGGQSYVEAQDGITVKDWMRKQGIPDRVSDEVFIAMSKALNFINPDELSMQCILIALNRFLQEKHGSKMAFLDGNPPERLCMPIVDHITSQGGEVQLNSRIQKIELNKDGSVKNFVLNNGSTVEGDAYVFATPVDILKLLLPEEW
;
A
#
# COMPACT_ATOMS: atom_id res chain seq x y z
N ALA A 1 -14.29 2.78 -15.94
CA ALA A 1 -14.77 2.48 -17.31
C ALA A 1 -15.09 1.00 -17.39
N MET A 2 -16.25 0.63 -17.92
CA MET A 2 -16.63 -0.77 -18.07
C MET A 2 -15.84 -1.42 -19.22
N PRO A 3 -15.18 -2.58 -19.02
CA PRO A 3 -14.37 -3.23 -20.04
C PRO A 3 -15.15 -3.52 -21.33
N ASN A 4 -16.43 -3.89 -21.18
CA ASN A 4 -17.28 -4.37 -22.28
C ASN A 4 -18.25 -3.29 -22.80
N LYS A 5 -18.19 -2.06 -22.26
CA LYS A 5 -19.07 -0.96 -22.66
C LYS A 5 -18.29 0.37 -22.71
N PRO A 6 -17.70 0.71 -23.87
CA PRO A 6 -16.92 1.92 -24.03
C PRO A 6 -17.74 3.17 -23.69
N GLY A 7 -17.23 4.03 -22.80
CA GLY A 7 -17.90 5.27 -22.38
C GLY A 7 -18.80 5.15 -21.15
N GLU A 8 -19.13 3.93 -20.70
CA GLU A 8 -19.90 3.72 -19.46
C GLU A 8 -18.99 3.56 -18.23
N SER A 9 -19.44 4.08 -17.09
CA SER A 9 -18.74 3.97 -15.80
C SER A 9 -19.68 3.47 -14.72
N SER A 10 -19.25 2.42 -14.02
CA SER A 10 -19.92 1.90 -12.84
C SER A 10 -19.21 2.39 -11.57
N ARG A 11 -19.94 2.47 -10.45
CA ARG A 11 -19.41 2.95 -9.17
C ARG A 11 -19.96 2.16 -7.98
N PHE A 12 -19.21 2.18 -6.89
CA PHE A 12 -19.63 1.68 -5.59
C PHE A 12 -19.84 2.88 -4.66
N ASP A 13 -21.10 3.17 -4.34
CA ASP A 13 -21.48 4.30 -3.49
C ASP A 13 -21.57 3.85 -2.01
N PHE A 14 -20.78 4.46 -1.13
CA PHE A 14 -20.75 4.15 0.31
C PHE A 14 -21.64 5.14 1.08
N PRO A 15 -22.82 4.74 1.59
CA PRO A 15 -23.72 5.67 2.26
C PRO A 15 -23.14 6.19 3.58
N GLU A 16 -23.13 7.50 3.76
CA GLU A 16 -22.59 8.13 4.99
C GLU A 16 -23.43 7.82 6.23
N VAL A 17 -24.68 7.41 6.07
CA VAL A 17 -25.57 7.05 7.18
C VAL A 17 -25.18 5.71 7.81
N LEU A 18 -24.53 4.82 7.04
CA LEU A 18 -24.17 3.48 7.51
C LEU A 18 -22.74 3.46 8.07
N PRO A 19 -22.48 2.71 9.17
CA PRO A 19 -21.11 2.48 9.66
C PRO A 19 -20.37 1.46 8.79
N ALA A 20 -19.05 1.36 8.95
CA ALA A 20 -18.30 0.21 8.44
C ALA A 20 -18.61 -1.04 9.28
N PRO A 21 -18.69 -2.24 8.68
CA PRO A 21 -18.57 -2.56 7.25
C PRO A 21 -19.91 -2.48 6.46
N LEU A 22 -21.01 -2.06 7.10
CA LEU A 22 -22.35 -2.06 6.49
C LEU A 22 -22.45 -1.15 5.25
N ASN A 23 -21.75 -0.01 5.25
CA ASN A 23 -21.66 0.89 4.10
C ASN A 23 -21.04 0.21 2.86
N GLY A 24 -19.99 -0.59 3.02
CA GLY A 24 -19.34 -1.33 1.94
C GLY A 24 -20.18 -2.50 1.44
N ILE A 25 -20.84 -3.24 2.36
CA ILE A 25 -21.80 -4.28 2.00
C ILE A 25 -22.94 -3.69 1.17
N TRP A 26 -23.48 -2.55 1.59
CA TRP A 26 -24.52 -1.85 0.83
C TRP A 26 -24.04 -1.43 -0.56
N ALA A 27 -22.83 -0.88 -0.68
CA ALA A 27 -22.25 -0.48 -1.96
C ALA A 27 -22.18 -1.65 -2.95
N ILE A 28 -21.73 -2.83 -2.48
CA ILE A 28 -21.66 -4.06 -3.29
C ILE A 28 -23.07 -4.53 -3.68
N LEU A 29 -24.03 -4.49 -2.76
CA LEU A 29 -25.41 -4.90 -3.02
C LEU A 29 -26.10 -3.99 -4.04
N GLN A 30 -25.88 -2.68 -3.97
CA GLN A 30 -26.48 -1.70 -4.86
C GLN A 30 -25.92 -1.77 -6.29
N ASN A 31 -24.65 -2.14 -6.49
CA ASN A 31 -24.04 -2.19 -7.83
C ASN A 31 -24.51 -3.43 -8.62
N SER A 32 -25.24 -3.26 -9.72
CA SER A 32 -25.74 -4.39 -10.54
C SER A 32 -24.93 -4.67 -11.81
N GLU A 33 -23.96 -3.82 -12.14
CA GLU A 33 -23.27 -3.87 -13.43
C GLU A 33 -21.93 -4.62 -13.37
N MET A 34 -21.26 -4.61 -12.22
CA MET A 34 -19.93 -5.23 -12.05
C MET A 34 -20.01 -6.66 -11.50
N LEU A 35 -21.05 -7.00 -10.73
CA LEU A 35 -21.19 -8.32 -10.10
C LEU A 35 -22.62 -8.84 -10.22
N THR A 36 -22.77 -10.06 -10.72
CA THR A 36 -24.04 -10.80 -10.67
C THR A 36 -24.38 -11.18 -9.22
N TRP A 37 -25.65 -11.48 -8.97
CA TRP A 37 -26.09 -11.84 -7.61
C TRP A 37 -25.37 -13.07 -7.05
N LEU A 38 -25.12 -14.08 -7.89
CA LEU A 38 -24.38 -15.28 -7.49
C LEU A 38 -22.90 -14.96 -7.17
N GLU A 39 -22.26 -14.09 -7.96
CA GLU A 39 -20.90 -13.63 -7.70
C GLU A 39 -20.82 -12.87 -6.37
N LYS A 40 -21.80 -12.00 -6.06
CA LYS A 40 -21.87 -11.29 -4.78
C LYS A 40 -21.96 -12.23 -3.59
N VAL A 41 -22.80 -13.26 -3.66
CA VAL A 41 -22.94 -14.24 -2.58
C VAL A 41 -21.65 -15.01 -2.36
N LYS A 42 -21.03 -15.53 -3.44
CA LYS A 42 -19.75 -16.23 -3.35
C LYS A 42 -18.64 -15.33 -2.82
N PHE A 43 -18.61 -14.08 -3.26
CA PHE A 43 -17.64 -13.08 -2.80
C PHE A 43 -17.79 -12.78 -1.31
N ALA A 44 -19.02 -12.56 -0.84
CA ALA A 44 -19.30 -12.32 0.57
C ALA A 44 -18.89 -13.51 1.46
N ILE A 45 -19.20 -14.75 1.02
CA ILE A 45 -18.80 -15.97 1.73
C ILE A 45 -17.28 -16.11 1.74
N GLY A 46 -16.62 -15.89 0.59
CA GLY A 46 -15.18 -16.06 0.44
C GLY A 46 -14.37 -15.06 1.27
N LEU A 47 -14.85 -13.83 1.44
CA LEU A 47 -14.22 -12.81 2.28
C LEU A 47 -14.46 -13.02 3.79
N LEU A 48 -15.53 -13.71 4.19
CA LEU A 48 -15.91 -13.85 5.60
C LEU A 48 -14.77 -14.32 6.52
N PRO A 49 -13.93 -15.32 6.15
CA PRO A 49 -12.79 -15.72 6.97
C PRO A 49 -11.76 -14.61 7.17
N ALA A 50 -11.57 -13.73 6.18
CA ALA A 50 -10.66 -12.60 6.29
C ALA A 50 -11.20 -11.50 7.21
N ILE A 51 -12.51 -11.28 7.21
CA ILE A 51 -13.16 -10.29 8.09
C ILE A 51 -13.05 -10.73 9.56
N ILE A 52 -13.26 -12.02 9.83
CA ILE A 52 -13.27 -12.58 11.19
C ILE A 52 -11.86 -12.89 11.71
N GLY A 53 -10.96 -13.33 10.82
CA GLY A 53 -9.66 -13.88 11.19
C GLY A 53 -8.63 -12.87 11.72
N GLY A 54 -8.90 -11.57 11.60
CA GLY A 54 -8.03 -10.51 12.11
C GLY A 54 -6.63 -10.52 11.48
N GLN A 55 -5.68 -9.85 12.14
CA GLN A 55 -4.34 -9.59 11.60
C GLN A 55 -3.54 -10.88 11.35
N SER A 56 -3.61 -11.88 12.24
CA SER A 56 -2.89 -13.14 12.08
C SER A 56 -3.36 -13.95 10.87
N TYR A 57 -4.66 -13.91 10.55
CA TYR A 57 -5.16 -14.52 9.32
C TYR A 57 -4.62 -13.81 8.08
N VAL A 58 -4.60 -12.47 8.10
CA VAL A 58 -4.10 -11.66 6.98
C VAL A 58 -2.63 -11.96 6.70
N GLU A 59 -1.79 -12.02 7.74
CA GLU A 59 -0.37 -12.39 7.62
C GLU A 59 -0.18 -13.81 7.08
N ALA A 60 -1.03 -14.74 7.47
CA ALA A 60 -0.98 -16.11 6.96
C ALA A 60 -1.31 -16.22 5.46
N GLN A 61 -1.82 -15.17 4.81
CA GLN A 61 -2.12 -15.17 3.37
C GLN A 61 -0.99 -14.61 2.49
N ASP A 62 0.17 -14.26 3.06
CA ASP A 62 1.26 -13.64 2.29
C ASP A 62 1.87 -14.58 1.24
N GLY A 63 1.88 -15.89 1.52
CA GLY A 63 2.43 -16.90 0.61
C GLY A 63 1.53 -17.29 -0.56
N ILE A 64 0.37 -16.64 -0.75
CA ILE A 64 -0.62 -16.98 -1.80
C ILE A 64 -0.95 -15.75 -2.62
N THR A 65 -1.00 -15.90 -3.95
CA THR A 65 -1.38 -14.82 -4.86
C THR A 65 -2.85 -14.45 -4.70
N VAL A 66 -3.24 -13.23 -5.09
CA VAL A 66 -4.66 -12.81 -5.08
C VAL A 66 -5.52 -13.78 -5.89
N LYS A 67 -5.06 -14.16 -7.08
CA LYS A 67 -5.80 -15.06 -7.97
C LYS A 67 -5.98 -16.45 -7.37
N ASP A 68 -4.94 -17.02 -6.78
CA ASP A 68 -5.01 -18.36 -6.18
C ASP A 68 -5.85 -18.36 -4.90
N TRP A 69 -5.79 -17.29 -4.11
CA TRP A 69 -6.63 -17.15 -2.93
C TRP A 69 -8.11 -17.05 -3.31
N MET A 70 -8.46 -16.25 -4.31
CA MET A 70 -9.85 -16.11 -4.79
C MET A 70 -10.42 -17.47 -5.21
N ARG A 71 -9.65 -18.24 -5.98
CA ARG A 71 -10.02 -19.60 -6.41
C ARG A 71 -10.21 -20.54 -5.22
N LYS A 72 -9.29 -20.52 -4.26
CA LYS A 72 -9.36 -21.32 -3.02
C LYS A 72 -10.63 -21.01 -2.23
N GLN A 73 -11.07 -19.75 -2.20
CA GLN A 73 -12.29 -19.31 -1.53
C GLN A 73 -13.57 -19.53 -2.36
N GLY A 74 -13.47 -20.13 -3.55
CA GLY A 74 -14.61 -20.40 -4.44
C GLY A 74 -15.17 -19.15 -5.13
N ILE A 75 -14.40 -18.05 -5.16
CA ILE A 75 -14.78 -16.81 -5.83
C ILE A 75 -14.54 -16.97 -7.34
N PRO A 76 -15.51 -16.66 -8.22
CA PRO A 76 -15.35 -16.83 -9.66
C PRO A 76 -14.19 -16.01 -10.24
N ASP A 77 -13.43 -16.59 -11.19
CA ASP A 77 -12.30 -15.93 -11.87
C ASP A 77 -12.69 -14.57 -12.49
N ARG A 78 -13.93 -14.43 -12.94
CA ARG A 78 -14.45 -13.16 -13.48
C ARG A 78 -14.41 -12.03 -12.45
N VAL A 79 -14.64 -12.30 -11.17
CA VAL A 79 -14.54 -11.30 -10.10
C VAL A 79 -13.08 -10.86 -9.92
N SER A 80 -12.13 -11.79 -9.99
CA SER A 80 -10.71 -11.43 -9.96
C SER A 80 -10.30 -10.59 -11.16
N ASP A 81 -10.83 -10.90 -12.35
CA ASP A 81 -10.45 -10.22 -13.59
C ASP A 81 -11.11 -8.83 -13.72
N GLU A 82 -12.36 -8.66 -13.31
CA GLU A 82 -13.07 -7.38 -13.43
C GLU A 82 -12.77 -6.40 -12.26
N VAL A 83 -12.64 -6.90 -11.03
CA VAL A 83 -12.47 -6.06 -9.84
C VAL A 83 -11.03 -6.04 -9.34
N PHE A 84 -10.41 -7.21 -9.19
CA PHE A 84 -9.10 -7.30 -8.53
C PHE A 84 -7.93 -7.00 -9.43
N ILE A 85 -8.05 -7.06 -10.76
CA ILE A 85 -7.02 -6.49 -11.65
C ILE A 85 -6.86 -4.98 -11.39
N ALA A 86 -7.96 -4.25 -11.29
CA ALA A 86 -7.92 -2.81 -11.02
C ALA A 86 -7.33 -2.52 -9.63
N MET A 87 -7.75 -3.28 -8.61
CA MET A 87 -7.27 -3.12 -7.25
C MET A 87 -5.78 -3.45 -7.10
N SER A 88 -5.31 -4.57 -7.68
CA SER A 88 -3.90 -4.97 -7.63
C SER A 88 -2.99 -3.95 -8.30
N LYS A 89 -3.39 -3.44 -9.47
CA LYS A 89 -2.64 -2.41 -10.18
C LYS A 89 -2.64 -1.06 -9.45
N ALA A 90 -3.73 -0.71 -8.78
CA ALA A 90 -3.81 0.51 -7.99
C ALA A 90 -2.90 0.47 -6.75
N LEU A 91 -2.73 -0.70 -6.13
CA LEU A 91 -1.97 -0.85 -4.90
C LEU A 91 -0.48 -1.05 -5.12
N ASN A 92 -0.09 -1.88 -6.09
CA ASN A 92 1.30 -2.27 -6.29
C ASN A 92 1.72 -2.36 -7.77
N PHE A 93 0.91 -1.84 -8.69
CA PHE A 93 1.20 -1.77 -10.13
C PHE A 93 1.42 -3.11 -10.85
N ILE A 94 1.05 -4.24 -10.22
CA ILE A 94 1.19 -5.61 -10.75
C ILE A 94 -0.17 -6.31 -10.85
N ASN A 95 -0.21 -7.44 -11.56
CA ASN A 95 -1.43 -8.21 -11.77
C ASN A 95 -1.76 -9.11 -10.55
N PRO A 96 -3.02 -9.57 -10.39
CA PRO A 96 -3.43 -10.39 -9.24
C PRO A 96 -2.82 -11.80 -9.19
N ASP A 97 -2.25 -12.29 -10.29
CA ASP A 97 -1.47 -13.53 -10.35
C ASP A 97 -0.03 -13.38 -9.83
N GLU A 98 0.42 -12.14 -9.59
CA GLU A 98 1.74 -11.84 -9.02
C GLU A 98 1.65 -11.23 -7.62
N LEU A 99 0.55 -10.52 -7.31
CA LEU A 99 0.37 -9.83 -6.04
C LEU A 99 0.03 -10.80 -4.90
N SER A 100 0.70 -10.63 -3.76
CA SER A 100 0.35 -11.31 -2.49
C SER A 100 -1.06 -10.91 -2.01
N MET A 101 -1.86 -11.90 -1.60
CA MET A 101 -3.20 -11.65 -1.06
C MET A 101 -3.17 -10.83 0.24
N GLN A 102 -2.08 -10.90 1.01
CA GLN A 102 -1.90 -10.07 2.20
C GLN A 102 -2.08 -8.57 1.88
N CYS A 103 -1.54 -8.11 0.74
CA CYS A 103 -1.67 -6.72 0.30
C CYS A 103 -3.13 -6.29 0.13
N ILE A 104 -3.94 -7.12 -0.54
CA ILE A 104 -5.37 -6.87 -0.74
C ILE A 104 -6.12 -6.89 0.60
N LEU A 105 -5.84 -7.87 1.46
CA LEU A 105 -6.53 -8.00 2.74
C LEU A 105 -6.24 -6.85 3.69
N ILE A 106 -5.01 -6.31 3.71
CA ILE A 106 -4.68 -5.10 4.46
C ILE A 106 -5.52 -3.91 3.98
N ALA A 107 -5.62 -3.72 2.66
CA ALA A 107 -6.43 -2.65 2.08
C ALA A 107 -7.93 -2.82 2.41
N LEU A 108 -8.46 -4.04 2.27
CA LEU A 108 -9.84 -4.35 2.63
C LEU A 108 -10.13 -4.17 4.13
N ASN A 109 -9.18 -4.53 5.00
CA ASN A 109 -9.35 -4.35 6.44
C ASN A 109 -9.58 -2.88 6.80
N ARG A 110 -8.90 -1.93 6.15
CA ARG A 110 -9.19 -0.49 6.34
C ARG A 110 -10.64 -0.14 6.00
N PHE A 111 -11.20 -0.70 4.93
CA PHE A 111 -12.60 -0.47 4.55
C PHE A 111 -13.60 -1.03 5.55
N LEU A 112 -13.23 -2.12 6.23
CA LEU A 112 -14.10 -2.83 7.17
C LEU A 112 -14.04 -2.24 8.59
N GLN A 113 -12.89 -1.70 8.99
CA GLN A 113 -12.65 -1.17 10.35
C GLN A 113 -13.05 0.30 10.48
N GLU A 114 -12.80 1.11 9.45
CA GLU A 114 -12.99 2.56 9.53
C GLU A 114 -14.11 3.02 8.59
N LYS A 115 -15.11 3.71 9.13
CA LYS A 115 -16.25 4.26 8.35
C LYS A 115 -15.80 5.06 7.13
N HIS A 116 -14.72 5.83 7.27
CA HIS A 116 -14.15 6.66 6.21
C HIS A 116 -12.78 6.15 5.72
N GLY A 117 -12.37 4.92 6.06
CA GLY A 117 -11.08 4.36 5.68
C GLY A 117 -10.91 4.15 4.17
N SER A 118 -12.02 4.09 3.42
CA SER A 118 -12.05 4.03 1.96
C SER A 118 -12.14 5.40 1.28
N LYS A 119 -12.25 6.49 2.04
CA LYS A 119 -12.43 7.84 1.48
C LYS A 119 -11.11 8.31 0.87
N MET A 120 -11.18 8.71 -0.38
CA MET A 120 -10.02 9.21 -1.12
C MET A 120 -9.89 10.73 -0.97
N ALA A 121 -8.65 11.21 -0.93
CA ALA A 121 -8.32 12.62 -0.93
C ALA A 121 -7.18 12.88 -1.91
N PHE A 122 -7.17 14.09 -2.47
CA PHE A 122 -6.05 14.60 -3.25
C PHE A 122 -5.38 15.71 -2.45
N LEU A 123 -4.06 15.78 -2.56
CA LEU A 123 -3.34 16.94 -2.04
C LEU A 123 -3.73 18.17 -2.86
N ASP A 124 -3.85 19.32 -2.19
CA ASP A 124 -4.34 20.58 -2.78
C ASP A 124 -3.29 21.31 -3.64
N GLY A 125 -2.14 20.68 -3.87
CA GLY A 125 -1.06 21.17 -4.69
C GLY A 125 0.10 20.18 -4.76
N ASN A 126 1.28 20.67 -5.16
CA ASN A 126 2.45 19.81 -5.32
C ASN A 126 2.97 19.30 -3.94
N PRO A 127 3.38 18.02 -3.84
CA PRO A 127 3.88 17.47 -2.57
C PRO A 127 5.07 18.19 -1.94
N PRO A 128 6.10 18.64 -2.71
CA PRO A 128 7.24 19.34 -2.12
C PRO A 128 6.86 20.57 -1.29
N GLU A 129 5.97 21.42 -1.79
CA GLU A 129 5.57 22.65 -1.09
C GLU A 129 4.45 22.41 -0.07
N ARG A 130 3.44 21.60 -0.41
CA ARG A 130 2.23 21.45 0.41
C ARG A 130 2.38 20.46 1.55
N LEU A 131 3.31 19.51 1.45
CA LEU A 131 3.52 18.46 2.45
C LEU A 131 4.95 18.42 2.97
N CYS A 132 5.96 18.42 2.09
CA CYS A 132 7.34 18.27 2.53
C CYS A 132 7.87 19.52 3.24
N MET A 133 7.59 20.73 2.73
CA MET A 133 8.07 21.98 3.33
C MET A 133 7.59 22.18 4.77
N PRO A 134 6.30 21.97 5.12
CA PRO A 134 5.86 22.02 6.53
C PRO A 134 6.65 21.09 7.47
N ILE A 135 7.08 19.92 6.99
CA ILE A 135 7.89 18.98 7.77
C ILE A 135 9.31 19.53 7.93
N VAL A 136 9.90 20.08 6.87
CA VAL A 136 11.23 20.73 6.91
C VAL A 136 11.21 21.90 7.90
N ASP A 137 10.22 22.78 7.81
CA ASP A 137 10.06 23.94 8.70
C ASP A 137 9.96 23.48 10.16
N HIS A 138 9.20 22.42 10.43
CA HIS A 138 9.06 21.85 11.77
C HIS A 138 10.38 21.31 12.32
N ILE A 139 11.14 20.56 11.50
CA ILE A 139 12.45 20.01 11.88
C ILE A 139 13.44 21.15 12.15
N THR A 140 13.53 22.13 11.26
CA THR A 140 14.47 23.25 11.38
C THR A 140 14.13 24.18 12.53
N SER A 141 12.85 24.40 12.84
CA SER A 141 12.42 25.18 14.01
C SER A 141 12.87 24.57 15.35
N GLN A 142 13.15 23.26 15.37
CA GLN A 142 13.65 22.53 16.54
C GLN A 142 15.17 22.30 16.50
N GLY A 143 15.88 22.97 15.58
CA GLY A 143 17.34 22.89 15.47
C GLY A 143 17.85 21.73 14.63
N GLY A 144 16.98 20.98 13.95
CA GLY A 144 17.39 19.96 12.98
C GLY A 144 17.84 20.56 11.65
N GLU A 145 18.67 19.83 10.91
CA GLU A 145 19.17 20.24 9.60
C GLU A 145 18.57 19.40 8.47
N VAL A 146 18.20 20.07 7.36
CA VAL A 146 17.77 19.40 6.13
C VAL A 146 18.63 19.90 4.98
N GLN A 147 19.46 19.01 4.44
CA GLN A 147 20.41 19.33 3.37
C GLN A 147 20.01 18.63 2.07
N LEU A 148 19.79 19.42 1.02
CA LEU A 148 19.49 18.91 -0.32
C LEU A 148 20.78 18.70 -1.12
N ASN A 149 20.70 17.87 -2.16
CA ASN A 149 21.84 17.53 -3.04
C ASN A 149 23.02 16.83 -2.32
N SER A 150 22.78 16.26 -1.14
CA SER A 150 23.75 15.55 -0.31
C SER A 150 23.64 14.02 -0.50
N ARG A 151 23.95 13.52 -1.69
CA ARG A 151 23.82 12.08 -1.98
C ARG A 151 24.89 11.29 -1.22
N ILE A 152 24.48 10.28 -0.45
CA ILE A 152 25.39 9.32 0.19
C ILE A 152 25.99 8.40 -0.88
N GLN A 153 27.30 8.28 -0.89
CA GLN A 153 28.08 7.45 -1.81
C GLN A 153 28.58 6.15 -1.16
N LYS A 154 28.89 6.17 0.14
CA LYS A 154 29.39 5.00 0.86
C LYS A 154 29.07 5.06 2.35
N ILE A 155 28.78 3.91 2.94
CA ILE A 155 28.77 3.70 4.39
C ILE A 155 30.17 3.26 4.80
N GLU A 156 30.90 4.10 5.55
CA GLU A 156 32.21 3.72 6.07
C GLU A 156 32.04 3.04 7.42
N LEU A 157 32.72 1.91 7.63
CA LEU A 157 32.65 1.13 8.85
C LEU A 157 33.89 1.32 9.73
N ASN A 158 33.67 1.22 11.03
CA ASN A 158 34.71 0.99 12.03
C ASN A 158 35.22 -0.46 11.94
N LYS A 159 36.34 -0.73 12.63
CA LYS A 159 36.93 -2.08 12.68
C LYS A 159 36.03 -3.14 13.33
N ASP A 160 35.09 -2.71 14.17
CA ASP A 160 34.12 -3.58 14.85
C ASP A 160 32.83 -3.81 14.03
N GLY A 161 32.76 -3.26 12.81
CA GLY A 161 31.60 -3.38 11.92
C GLY A 161 30.50 -2.35 12.15
N SER A 162 30.63 -1.47 13.16
CA SER A 162 29.70 -0.34 13.37
C SER A 162 29.90 0.76 12.32
N VAL A 163 28.87 1.56 12.05
CA VAL A 163 28.98 2.68 11.11
C VAL A 163 29.88 3.77 11.72
N LYS A 164 30.90 4.17 10.97
CA LYS A 164 31.81 5.26 11.32
C LYS A 164 31.28 6.61 10.85
N ASN A 165 30.90 6.71 9.57
CA ASN A 165 30.34 7.90 8.94
C ASN A 165 29.64 7.56 7.61
N PHE A 166 28.89 8.53 7.08
CA PHE A 166 28.45 8.52 5.68
C PHE A 166 29.34 9.40 4.83
N VAL A 167 29.89 8.84 3.75
CA VAL A 167 30.64 9.57 2.75
C VAL A 167 29.66 10.06 1.68
N LEU A 168 29.64 11.37 1.43
CA LEU A 168 28.81 11.99 0.41
C LEU A 168 29.51 11.98 -0.96
N ASN A 169 28.74 12.18 -2.03
CA ASN A 169 29.22 12.20 -3.42
C ASN A 169 30.23 13.31 -3.75
N ASN A 170 30.30 14.35 -2.92
CA ASN A 170 31.29 15.42 -3.02
C ASN A 170 32.59 15.12 -2.23
N GLY A 171 32.68 13.94 -1.59
CA GLY A 171 33.81 13.51 -0.78
C GLY A 171 33.78 13.99 0.68
N SER A 172 32.82 14.82 1.08
CA SER A 172 32.64 15.19 2.49
C SER A 172 32.00 14.05 3.29
N THR A 173 32.16 14.09 4.62
CA THR A 173 31.65 13.06 5.52
C THR A 173 30.65 13.65 6.50
N VAL A 174 29.65 12.83 6.88
CA VAL A 174 28.67 13.15 7.92
C VAL A 174 28.80 12.13 9.04
N GLU A 175 28.99 12.62 10.25
CA GLU A 175 29.11 11.84 11.48
C GLU A 175 27.93 12.09 12.40
N GLY A 176 27.55 11.08 13.17
CA GLY A 176 26.49 11.17 14.17
C GLY A 176 26.49 9.98 15.12
N ASP A 177 25.76 10.12 16.23
CA ASP A 177 25.63 9.05 17.23
C ASP A 177 24.79 7.87 16.74
N ALA A 178 23.90 8.12 15.78
CA ALA A 178 23.04 7.13 15.15
C ALA A 178 22.86 7.43 13.67
N TYR A 179 22.69 6.37 12.88
CA TYR A 179 22.56 6.45 11.43
C TYR A 179 21.26 5.76 10.99
N VAL A 180 20.47 6.45 10.17
CA VAL A 180 19.22 5.92 9.61
C VAL A 180 19.28 5.99 8.09
N PHE A 181 19.03 4.86 7.43
CA PHE A 181 18.94 4.78 5.97
C PHE A 181 17.48 4.73 5.53
N ALA A 182 16.91 5.89 5.21
CA ALA A 182 15.53 6.04 4.72
C ALA A 182 15.47 6.06 3.18
N THR A 183 16.33 5.29 2.50
CA THR A 183 16.37 5.20 1.04
C THR A 183 15.54 4.01 0.52
N PRO A 184 15.17 3.99 -0.77
CA PRO A 184 14.58 2.79 -1.38
C PRO A 184 15.48 1.57 -1.20
N VAL A 185 14.88 0.38 -1.01
CA VAL A 185 15.60 -0.87 -0.73
C VAL A 185 16.63 -1.21 -1.80
N ASP A 186 16.38 -0.87 -3.06
CA ASP A 186 17.30 -1.11 -4.17
C ASP A 186 18.59 -0.31 -4.02
N ILE A 187 18.49 0.94 -3.56
CA ILE A 187 19.65 1.81 -3.30
C ILE A 187 20.40 1.32 -2.07
N LEU A 188 19.68 0.94 -1.01
CA LEU A 188 20.29 0.40 0.20
C LEU A 188 21.13 -0.85 -0.14
N LYS A 189 20.57 -1.82 -0.89
CA LYS A 189 21.27 -3.05 -1.27
C LYS A 189 22.60 -2.80 -2.01
N LEU A 190 22.69 -1.73 -2.79
CA LEU A 190 23.92 -1.36 -3.51
C LEU A 190 24.96 -0.67 -2.61
N LEU A 191 24.53 -0.12 -1.47
CA LEU A 191 25.38 0.62 -0.54
C LEU A 191 25.71 -0.16 0.73
N LEU A 192 25.09 -1.33 0.93
CA LEU A 192 25.42 -2.21 2.05
C LEU A 192 26.92 -2.58 1.97
N PRO A 193 27.67 -2.38 3.06
CA PRO A 193 29.05 -2.84 3.16
C PRO A 193 29.12 -4.36 2.92
N GLU A 194 30.18 -4.82 2.25
CA GLU A 194 30.38 -6.25 1.99
C GLU A 194 30.65 -7.04 3.28
N GLU A 195 31.07 -6.36 4.34
CA GLU A 195 31.40 -6.93 5.64
C GLU A 195 30.18 -7.31 6.50
N TRP A 196 28.96 -6.95 6.08
CA TRP A 196 27.71 -7.25 6.80
C TRP A 196 27.02 -8.54 6.34
#